data_AF-A0A435GTU7-F1
#
_entry.id   AF-A0A435GTU7-F1
#
_cell.length_a   1.000
_cell.length_b   1.000
_cell.length_c   1.000
_cell.angle_alpha   90.00
_cell.angle_beta   90.00
_cell.angle_gamma   90.00
#
_symmetry.space_group_name_H-M   'P 1'
#
loop_
_entity.id
_entity.type
_entity.pdbx_description
1 polymer ?
#
loop_
_entity_poly.entity_id
_entity_poly.type
_entity_poly.pdbx_seq_one_letter_code
_entity_poly.pdbx_strand_id
1 'polypeptide(L)'
;TGSAHTDVGFFLVGPRRLELEKAIGYRPTISQTVKRAFRKTGWLGIVVPVFALTALLLVLSGNALANLGLSVPSIVLMLALFAVPASEGALAFFNTVVSLFLKPTRLVGYDYRHGVPPEARTLVVVPSLIGSRDDVEENIRNIEVHHLANTADEIHFALLSDWPDSKTEIDAADTEILEFARAEIARLNARYPSEGAPRFYILHRRRLFNAAQGSWMGWERKRGKLHELDLLLRGCR
;
A
#
# COMPACT_ATOMS: atom_id res chain seq x y z
N THR A 1 14.21 7.95 30.16
CA THR A 1 15.19 6.93 29.72
C THR A 1 14.45 5.62 29.50
N GLY A 2 13.73 5.52 28.37
CA GLY A 2 12.90 4.35 28.07
C GLY A 2 13.73 3.26 27.40
N SER A 3 13.65 2.04 27.94
CA SER A 3 14.26 0.84 27.40
C SER A 3 13.80 0.64 25.95
N ALA A 4 14.69 0.86 25.00
CA ALA A 4 14.52 0.42 23.63
C ALA A 4 14.37 -1.10 23.66
N HIS A 5 13.12 -1.58 23.59
CA HIS A 5 12.83 -2.99 23.38
C HIS A 5 13.68 -3.46 22.21
N THR A 6 14.59 -4.37 22.50
CA THR A 6 15.50 -4.97 21.53
C THR A 6 14.64 -5.87 20.63
N ASP A 7 14.03 -5.27 19.62
CA ASP A 7 13.22 -6.00 18.66
C ASP A 7 14.11 -7.04 17.95
N VAL A 8 13.82 -8.30 18.24
CA VAL A 8 14.53 -9.46 17.67
C VAL A 8 14.43 -9.44 16.14
N GLY A 9 13.36 -8.85 15.59
CA GLY A 9 13.18 -8.63 14.15
C GLY A 9 14.33 -7.85 13.52
N PHE A 10 14.98 -6.95 14.27
CA PHE A 10 16.12 -6.17 13.78
C PHE A 10 17.35 -7.04 13.46
N PHE A 11 17.50 -8.17 14.16
CA PHE A 11 18.55 -9.16 13.94
C PHE A 11 18.12 -10.29 12.98
N LEU A 12 16.82 -10.60 12.89
CA LEU A 12 16.33 -11.67 12.01
C LEU A 12 16.13 -11.20 10.55
N VAL A 13 15.50 -10.04 10.37
CA VAL A 13 15.12 -9.51 9.05
C VAL A 13 15.60 -8.07 8.81
N GLY A 14 16.08 -7.39 9.85
CA GLY A 14 16.53 -6.00 9.81
C GLY A 14 18.01 -5.79 9.46
N PRO A 15 18.49 -4.54 9.58
CA PRO A 15 19.84 -4.11 9.21
C PRO A 15 20.96 -4.85 9.96
N ARG A 16 20.73 -5.28 11.20
CA ARG A 16 21.73 -5.95 12.06
C ARG A 16 21.79 -7.46 11.87
N ARG A 17 21.10 -7.99 10.86
CA ARG A 17 21.17 -9.42 10.51
C ARG A 17 22.59 -9.91 10.23
N LEU A 18 23.45 -9.08 9.66
CA LEU A 18 24.86 -9.45 9.43
C LEU A 18 25.64 -9.66 10.73
N GLU A 19 25.27 -8.98 11.82
CA GLU A 19 25.89 -9.20 13.14
C GLU A 19 25.48 -10.56 13.70
N LEU A 20 24.19 -10.92 13.56
CA LEU A 20 23.69 -12.24 13.94
C LEU A 20 24.36 -13.35 13.12
N GLU A 21 24.45 -13.20 11.79
CA GLU A 21 25.07 -14.18 10.90
C GLU A 21 26.55 -14.40 11.25
N LYS A 22 27.29 -13.34 11.60
CA LYS A 22 28.67 -13.44 12.08
C LYS A 22 28.77 -14.16 13.43
N ALA A 23 27.89 -13.82 14.38
CA ALA A 23 27.90 -14.40 15.72
C ALA A 23 27.61 -15.92 15.70
N ILE A 24 26.75 -16.38 14.79
CA ILE A 24 26.41 -17.80 14.65
C ILE A 24 27.25 -18.54 13.59
N GLY A 25 28.22 -17.86 12.95
CA GLY A 25 29.06 -18.45 11.91
C GLY A 25 28.33 -18.84 10.62
N TYR A 26 27.17 -18.24 10.33
CA TYR A 26 26.36 -18.57 9.15
C TYR A 26 27.02 -18.07 7.86
N ARG A 27 27.17 -18.96 6.88
CA ARG A 27 27.65 -18.62 5.53
C ARG A 27 26.47 -18.65 4.55
N PRO A 28 26.08 -17.50 3.95
CA PRO A 28 24.97 -17.47 3.01
C PRO A 28 25.31 -18.24 1.73
N THR A 29 24.30 -18.85 1.11
CA THR A 29 24.48 -19.52 -0.18
C THR A 29 24.68 -18.50 -1.31
N ILE A 30 25.25 -18.92 -2.44
CA ILE A 30 25.49 -18.06 -3.61
C ILE A 30 24.18 -17.40 -4.07
N SER A 31 23.10 -18.17 -4.16
CA SER A 31 21.75 -17.67 -4.50
C SER A 31 21.26 -16.59 -3.54
N GLN A 32 21.51 -16.74 -2.22
CA GLN A 32 21.14 -15.72 -1.23
C GLN A 32 21.97 -14.45 -1.39
N THR A 33 23.26 -14.57 -1.72
CA THR A 33 24.16 -13.44 -1.93
C THR A 33 23.76 -12.63 -3.17
N VAL A 34 23.44 -13.31 -4.27
CA VAL A 34 22.93 -12.68 -5.51
C VAL A 34 21.58 -11.98 -5.24
N LYS A 35 20.63 -12.64 -4.55
CA LYS A 35 19.34 -12.03 -4.18
C LYS A 35 19.52 -10.78 -3.31
N ARG A 36 20.49 -10.79 -2.38
CA ARG A 36 20.83 -9.63 -1.53
C ARG A 36 21.45 -8.49 -2.34
N ALA A 37 22.39 -8.80 -3.23
CA ALA A 37 23.01 -7.81 -4.11
C ALA A 37 21.96 -7.14 -5.00
N PHE A 38 21.08 -7.94 -5.61
CA PHE A 38 19.98 -7.44 -6.44
C PHE A 38 19.00 -6.54 -5.66
N ARG A 39 18.63 -6.91 -4.42
CA ARG A 39 17.81 -6.03 -3.56
C ARG A 39 18.49 -4.71 -3.20
N LYS A 40 19.82 -4.69 -3.09
CA LYS A 40 20.59 -3.47 -2.77
C LYS A 40 20.67 -2.49 -3.94
N THR A 41 20.64 -2.98 -5.17
CA THR A 41 20.64 -2.12 -6.38
C THR A 41 19.37 -1.28 -6.54
N GLY A 42 18.29 -1.58 -5.81
CA GLY A 42 17.05 -0.81 -5.85
C GLY A 42 16.46 -0.75 -7.27
N TRP A 43 15.99 0.42 -7.68
CA TRP A 43 15.38 0.63 -9.00
C TRP A 43 16.33 0.38 -10.18
N LEU A 44 17.64 0.61 -10.01
CA LEU A 44 18.65 0.35 -11.05
C LEU A 44 18.76 -1.15 -11.40
N GLY A 45 18.45 -2.03 -10.44
CA GLY A 45 18.41 -3.48 -10.68
C GLY A 45 17.31 -3.89 -11.67
N ILE A 46 16.31 -3.03 -11.89
CA ILE A 46 15.22 -3.26 -12.85
C ILE A 46 15.52 -2.53 -14.17
N VAL A 47 15.92 -1.26 -14.10
CA VAL A 47 16.08 -0.41 -15.29
C VAL A 47 17.22 -0.89 -16.18
N VAL A 48 18.38 -1.26 -15.61
CA VAL A 48 19.55 -1.64 -16.41
C VAL A 48 19.29 -2.92 -17.24
N PRO A 49 18.79 -4.04 -16.66
CA PRO A 49 18.53 -5.24 -17.43
C PRO A 49 17.41 -5.06 -18.47
N VAL A 50 16.34 -4.34 -18.13
CA VAL A 50 15.23 -4.09 -19.06
C VAL A 50 15.73 -3.25 -20.24
N PHE A 51 16.44 -2.15 -19.97
CA PHE A 51 17.03 -1.32 -21.02
C PHE A 51 18.00 -2.10 -21.91
N ALA A 52 18.87 -2.92 -21.32
CA ALA A 52 19.80 -3.76 -22.07
C ALA A 52 19.06 -4.76 -22.98
N LEU A 53 17.99 -5.38 -22.48
CA LEU A 53 17.17 -6.31 -23.25
C LEU A 53 16.40 -5.61 -24.37
N THR A 54 15.83 -4.42 -24.11
CA THR A 54 15.18 -3.60 -25.14
C THR A 54 16.17 -3.17 -26.21
N ALA A 55 17.37 -2.71 -25.83
CA ALA A 55 18.42 -2.35 -26.77
C ALA A 55 18.86 -3.56 -27.61
N LEU A 56 18.99 -4.74 -27.00
CA LEU A 56 19.29 -5.98 -27.71
C LEU A 56 18.22 -6.31 -28.76
N LEU A 57 16.93 -6.24 -28.40
CA LEU A 57 15.83 -6.47 -29.33
C LEU A 57 15.85 -5.48 -30.50
N LEU A 58 16.08 -4.19 -30.23
CA LEU A 58 16.19 -3.17 -31.27
C LEU A 58 17.38 -3.41 -32.21
N VAL A 59 18.54 -3.79 -31.68
CA VAL A 59 19.72 -4.12 -32.50
C VAL A 59 19.47 -5.35 -33.36
N LEU A 60 18.86 -6.40 -32.81
CA LEU A 60 18.52 -7.61 -33.56
C LEU A 60 17.51 -7.33 -34.67
N SER A 61 16.44 -6.58 -34.36
CA SER A 61 15.45 -6.16 -35.35
C SER A 61 16.05 -5.25 -36.43
N GLY A 62 16.92 -4.30 -36.04
CA GLY A 62 17.58 -3.39 -36.97
C GLY A 62 18.50 -4.12 -37.95
N ASN A 63 19.31 -5.06 -37.46
CA ASN A 63 20.15 -5.91 -38.30
C ASN A 63 19.31 -6.79 -39.24
N ALA A 64 18.20 -7.36 -38.76
CA ALA A 64 17.30 -8.15 -39.59
C ALA A 64 16.68 -7.31 -40.72
N LEU A 65 16.22 -6.09 -40.42
CA LEU A 65 15.65 -5.17 -41.41
C LEU A 65 16.71 -4.70 -42.42
N ALA A 66 17.95 -4.48 -41.99
CA ALA A 66 19.07 -4.15 -42.88
C ALA A 66 19.41 -5.29 -43.84
N ASN A 67 19.40 -6.54 -43.35
CA ASN A 67 19.61 -7.74 -44.18
C ASN A 67 18.49 -7.96 -45.22
N LEU A 68 17.29 -7.42 -44.98
CA LEU A 68 16.20 -7.42 -45.96
C LEU A 68 16.33 -6.34 -47.05
N GLY A 69 17.39 -5.52 -47.00
CA GLY A 69 17.66 -4.49 -48.00
C GLY A 69 16.78 -3.24 -47.86
N LEU A 70 16.16 -3.02 -46.69
CA LEU A 70 15.34 -1.84 -46.45
C LEU A 70 16.19 -0.56 -46.40
N SER A 71 15.61 0.56 -46.82
CA SER A 71 16.28 1.86 -46.74
C SER A 71 16.43 2.32 -45.29
N VAL A 72 17.52 3.03 -45.00
CA VAL A 72 17.84 3.54 -43.65
C VAL A 72 16.67 4.33 -43.02
N PRO A 73 15.97 5.24 -43.73
CA PRO A 73 14.84 5.97 -43.15
C PRO A 73 13.68 5.04 -42.72
N SER A 74 13.39 4.00 -43.52
CA SER A 74 12.35 3.02 -43.19
C SER A 74 12.72 2.19 -41.96
N ILE A 75 13.99 1.79 -41.85
CA ILE A 75 14.50 1.07 -40.67
C ILE A 75 14.36 1.94 -39.41
N VAL A 76 14.75 3.21 -39.47
CA VAL A 76 14.63 4.13 -38.33
C VAL A 76 13.17 4.29 -37.89
N LEU A 77 12.24 4.48 -38.84
CA LEU A 77 10.82 4.61 -38.53
C LEU A 77 10.26 3.33 -37.90
N MET A 78 10.60 2.16 -38.43
CA MET A 78 10.15 0.86 -37.90
C MET A 78 10.72 0.59 -36.51
N LEU A 79 11.99 0.90 -36.26
CA LEU A 79 12.60 0.77 -34.94
C LEU A 79 11.97 1.73 -33.92
N ALA A 80 11.65 2.96 -34.32
CA ALA A 80 10.96 3.91 -33.46
C ALA A 80 9.56 3.40 -33.04
N LEU A 81 8.80 2.84 -33.98
CA LEU A 81 7.51 2.22 -33.69
C LEU A 81 7.63 0.94 -32.86
N PHE A 82 8.69 0.15 -33.07
CA PHE A 82 8.93 -1.09 -32.34
C PHE A 82 9.51 -0.89 -30.94
N ALA A 83 10.11 0.26 -30.63
CA ALA A 83 10.73 0.52 -29.34
C ALA A 83 9.77 0.39 -28.15
N VAL A 84 8.52 0.82 -28.30
CA VAL A 84 7.51 0.70 -27.22
C VAL A 84 7.14 -0.78 -26.99
N PRO A 85 6.68 -1.55 -28.00
CA PRO A 85 6.45 -2.99 -27.84
C PRO A 85 7.66 -3.77 -27.34
N ALA A 86 8.88 -3.44 -27.80
CA ALA A 86 10.11 -4.09 -27.37
C ALA A 86 10.41 -3.82 -25.88
N SER A 87 10.13 -2.60 -25.40
CA SER A 87 10.27 -2.23 -24.00
C SER A 87 9.28 -2.98 -23.10
N GLU A 88 8.01 -3.04 -23.51
CA GLU A 88 6.99 -3.80 -22.77
C GLU A 88 7.31 -5.30 -22.71
N GLY A 89 7.73 -5.88 -23.84
CA GLY A 89 8.15 -7.28 -23.92
C GLY A 89 9.36 -7.58 -23.03
N ALA A 90 10.37 -6.70 -23.05
CA ALA A 90 11.55 -6.81 -22.19
C ALA A 90 11.17 -6.74 -20.70
N LEU A 91 10.29 -5.82 -20.33
CA LEU A 91 9.80 -5.68 -18.96
C LEU A 91 9.00 -6.90 -18.50
N ALA A 92 8.09 -7.41 -19.35
CA ALA A 92 7.30 -8.60 -19.05
C ALA A 92 8.18 -9.84 -18.88
N PHE A 93 9.16 -10.03 -19.77
CA PHE A 93 10.15 -11.10 -19.66
C PHE A 93 10.95 -11.00 -18.36
N PHE A 94 11.48 -9.81 -18.06
CA PHE A 94 12.21 -9.56 -16.82
C PHE A 94 11.36 -9.88 -15.59
N ASN A 95 10.13 -9.38 -15.53
CA ASN A 95 9.22 -9.63 -14.41
C ASN A 95 8.92 -11.13 -14.24
N THR A 96 8.79 -11.87 -15.35
CA THR A 96 8.55 -13.32 -15.33
C THR A 96 9.76 -14.06 -14.76
N VAL A 97 10.95 -13.79 -15.30
CA VAL A 97 12.21 -14.40 -14.82
C VAL A 97 12.42 -14.08 -13.35
N VAL A 98 12.26 -12.83 -12.96
CA VAL A 98 12.40 -12.40 -11.55
C VAL A 98 11.39 -13.10 -10.66
N SER A 99 10.14 -13.26 -11.08
CA SER A 99 9.10 -13.95 -10.29
C SER A 99 9.39 -15.44 -10.10
N LEU A 100 10.06 -16.09 -11.07
CA LEU A 100 10.49 -17.49 -10.93
C LEU A 100 11.59 -17.67 -9.87
N PHE A 101 12.50 -16.70 -9.73
CA PHE A 101 13.65 -16.80 -8.81
C PHE A 101 13.42 -16.12 -7.46
N LEU A 102 12.63 -15.05 -7.40
CA LEU A 102 12.35 -14.31 -6.18
C LEU A 102 11.07 -14.84 -5.52
N LYS A 103 11.23 -15.81 -4.61
CA LYS A 103 10.14 -16.20 -3.71
C LYS A 103 9.56 -14.96 -3.00
N PRO A 104 8.23 -14.74 -3.02
CA PRO A 104 7.57 -13.68 -2.27
C PRO A 104 8.00 -13.71 -0.81
N THR A 105 8.21 -12.52 -0.24
CA THR A 105 8.49 -12.42 1.20
C THR A 105 7.22 -12.79 1.94
N ARG A 106 7.29 -13.85 2.77
CA ARG A 106 6.21 -14.13 3.71
C ARG A 106 6.25 -13.06 4.79
N LEU A 107 5.16 -12.30 4.94
CA LEU A 107 4.97 -11.43 6.08
C LEU A 107 4.85 -12.31 7.32
N VAL A 108 5.65 -12.03 8.34
CA VAL A 108 5.55 -12.71 9.62
C VAL A 108 4.28 -12.20 10.29
N GLY A 109 3.28 -13.07 10.43
CA GLY A 109 2.09 -12.78 11.21
C GLY A 109 2.29 -13.15 12.67
N TYR A 110 1.60 -12.45 13.57
CA TYR A 110 1.46 -12.89 14.97
C TYR A 110 0.61 -14.17 15.03
N ASP A 111 0.95 -15.07 15.96
CA ASP A 111 0.28 -16.37 16.07
C ASP A 111 -1.04 -16.26 16.87
N TYR A 112 -2.00 -15.50 16.35
CA TYR A 112 -3.33 -15.31 16.92
C TYR A 112 -4.36 -16.29 16.33
N ARG A 113 -4.01 -17.57 16.21
CA ARG A 113 -4.89 -18.61 15.61
C ARG A 113 -6.20 -18.81 16.36
N HIS A 114 -6.21 -18.50 17.65
CA HIS A 114 -7.38 -18.64 18.53
C HIS A 114 -8.10 -17.32 18.77
N GLY A 115 -7.80 -16.30 17.96
CA GLY A 115 -8.31 -14.94 18.13
C GLY A 115 -7.28 -14.00 18.76
N VAL A 116 -7.61 -12.72 18.71
CA VAL A 116 -6.80 -11.63 19.27
C VAL A 116 -7.12 -11.52 20.76
N PRO A 117 -6.12 -11.56 21.67
CA PRO A 117 -6.39 -11.42 23.10
C PRO A 117 -6.66 -9.94 23.49
N PRO A 118 -7.28 -9.68 24.65
CA PRO A 118 -7.67 -8.32 25.07
C PRO A 118 -6.50 -7.32 25.16
N GLU A 119 -5.30 -7.78 25.48
CA GLU A 119 -4.08 -6.96 25.51
C GLU A 119 -3.59 -6.54 24.11
N ALA A 120 -4.07 -7.20 23.06
CA ALA A 120 -3.72 -6.95 21.66
C ALA A 120 -4.89 -6.43 20.83
N ARG A 121 -5.89 -5.81 21.48
CA ARG A 121 -7.04 -5.14 20.84
C ARG A 121 -6.64 -4.41 19.58
N THR A 122 -7.32 -4.74 18.49
CA THR A 122 -6.95 -4.28 17.15
C THR A 122 -8.07 -3.44 16.56
N LEU A 123 -7.74 -2.23 16.14
CA LEU A 123 -8.62 -1.38 15.37
C LEU A 123 -8.22 -1.43 13.89
N VAL A 124 -9.07 -2.04 13.06
CA VAL A 124 -8.92 -2.04 11.60
C VAL A 124 -9.56 -0.77 11.05
N VAL A 125 -8.77 0.03 10.34
CA VAL A 125 -9.23 1.31 9.82
C VAL A 125 -9.27 1.29 8.30
N VAL A 126 -10.40 1.71 7.74
CA VAL A 126 -10.62 1.84 6.31
C VAL A 126 -10.68 3.33 5.96
N PRO A 127 -9.63 3.89 5.33
CA PRO A 127 -9.64 5.27 4.88
C PRO A 127 -10.61 5.44 3.71
N SER A 128 -11.53 6.39 3.82
CA SER A 128 -12.50 6.68 2.75
C SER A 128 -12.73 8.17 2.54
N LEU A 129 -13.35 8.51 1.41
CA LEU A 129 -13.95 9.82 1.17
C LEU A 129 -15.47 9.65 1.21
N ILE A 130 -16.17 10.63 1.76
CA ILE A 130 -17.64 10.68 1.76
C ILE A 130 -18.09 11.96 1.07
N GLY A 131 -18.47 11.87 -0.20
CA GLY A 131 -19.00 13.01 -0.97
C GLY A 131 -20.49 12.90 -1.26
N SER A 132 -21.07 11.72 -1.07
CA SER A 132 -22.47 11.41 -1.33
C SER A 132 -22.99 10.35 -0.36
N ARG A 133 -24.32 10.13 -0.38
CA ARG A 133 -24.93 9.04 0.38
C ARG A 133 -24.52 7.66 -0.14
N ASP A 134 -24.37 7.52 -1.45
CA ASP A 134 -23.92 6.27 -2.09
C ASP A 134 -22.52 5.90 -1.62
N ASP A 135 -21.60 6.87 -1.52
CA ASP A 135 -20.25 6.64 -0.96
C ASP A 135 -20.34 6.12 0.49
N VAL A 136 -21.24 6.67 1.29
CA VAL A 136 -21.44 6.22 2.68
C VAL A 136 -21.94 4.78 2.68
N GLU A 137 -22.97 4.44 1.92
CA GLU A 137 -23.52 3.08 1.85
C GLU A 137 -22.48 2.06 1.40
N GLU A 138 -21.67 2.40 0.39
CA GLU A 138 -20.57 1.55 -0.09
C GLU A 138 -19.53 1.32 1.02
N ASN A 139 -19.13 2.40 1.72
CA ASN A 139 -18.17 2.31 2.81
C ASN A 139 -18.68 1.47 3.98
N ILE A 140 -19.96 1.61 4.33
CA ILE A 140 -20.62 0.82 5.38
C ILE A 140 -20.66 -0.66 4.99
N ARG A 141 -21.01 -0.97 3.75
CA ARG A 141 -20.98 -2.34 3.24
C ARG A 141 -19.57 -2.92 3.28
N ASN A 142 -18.55 -2.14 2.91
CA ASN A 142 -17.16 -2.60 2.90
C ASN A 142 -16.65 -2.95 4.31
N ILE A 143 -16.93 -2.11 5.33
CA ILE A 143 -16.54 -2.44 6.72
C ILE A 143 -17.32 -3.64 7.26
N GLU A 144 -18.58 -3.82 6.86
CA GLU A 144 -19.37 -4.99 7.26
C GLU A 144 -18.77 -6.28 6.67
N VAL A 145 -18.39 -6.27 5.40
CA VAL A 145 -17.68 -7.40 4.76
C VAL A 145 -16.38 -7.73 5.50
N HIS A 146 -15.61 -6.73 5.89
CA HIS A 146 -14.38 -6.94 6.65
C HIS A 146 -14.63 -7.56 8.02
N HIS A 147 -15.70 -7.16 8.71
CA HIS A 147 -16.13 -7.78 9.96
C HIS A 147 -16.58 -9.24 9.75
N LEU A 148 -17.40 -9.51 8.74
CA LEU A 148 -17.85 -10.87 8.45
C LEU A 148 -16.71 -11.82 8.06
N ALA A 149 -15.64 -11.29 7.45
CA ALA A 149 -14.43 -12.04 7.17
C ALA A 149 -13.55 -12.26 8.42
N ASN A 150 -13.73 -11.46 9.49
CA ASN A 150 -12.89 -11.46 10.69
C ASN A 150 -13.77 -11.32 11.95
N THR A 151 -14.32 -12.43 12.43
CA THR A 151 -15.28 -12.47 13.53
C THR A 151 -14.65 -12.49 14.93
N ALA A 152 -13.34 -12.25 15.06
CA ALA A 152 -12.69 -12.23 16.37
C ALA A 152 -13.18 -11.04 17.21
N ASP A 153 -13.45 -11.29 18.49
CA ASP A 153 -14.17 -10.32 19.33
C ASP A 153 -13.40 -9.03 19.63
N GLU A 154 -12.07 -9.11 19.73
CA GLU A 154 -11.19 -7.97 20.04
C GLU A 154 -10.77 -7.18 18.78
N ILE A 155 -11.45 -7.39 17.65
CA ILE A 155 -11.27 -6.62 16.41
C ILE A 155 -12.42 -5.62 16.24
N HIS A 156 -12.06 -4.36 16.21
CA HIS A 156 -12.96 -3.24 15.94
C HIS A 156 -12.68 -2.65 14.56
N PHE A 157 -13.67 -1.99 13.98
CA PHE A 157 -13.58 -1.40 12.65
C PHE A 157 -13.90 0.09 12.69
N ALA A 158 -13.12 0.92 12.00
CA ALA A 158 -13.40 2.34 11.88
C ALA A 158 -13.32 2.81 10.43
N LEU A 159 -14.32 3.59 10.00
CA LEU A 159 -14.22 4.43 8.82
C LEU A 159 -13.44 5.69 9.16
N LEU A 160 -12.31 5.90 8.49
CA LEU A 160 -11.52 7.13 8.61
C LEU A 160 -11.84 8.01 7.40
N SER A 161 -12.94 8.75 7.54
CA SER A 161 -13.56 9.49 6.45
C SER A 161 -13.03 10.92 6.37
N ASP A 162 -12.77 11.36 5.14
CA ASP A 162 -12.49 12.76 4.83
C ASP A 162 -13.54 13.27 3.85
N TRP A 163 -13.65 14.57 3.77
CA TRP A 163 -14.41 15.21 2.71
C TRP A 163 -13.62 15.26 1.37
N PRO A 164 -14.32 15.26 0.22
CA PRO A 164 -13.75 15.70 -1.05
C PRO A 164 -13.26 17.15 -0.98
N ASP A 165 -12.36 17.54 -1.88
CA ASP A 165 -11.86 18.90 -1.97
C ASP A 165 -13.00 19.89 -2.30
N SER A 166 -13.09 21.00 -1.57
CA SER A 166 -14.16 22.00 -1.75
C SER A 166 -13.63 23.44 -1.70
N LYS A 167 -14.45 24.37 -2.20
CA LYS A 167 -14.21 25.82 -2.07
C LYS A 167 -14.67 26.37 -0.71
N THR A 168 -15.45 25.61 0.04
CA THR A 168 -15.95 25.95 1.37
C THR A 168 -15.47 24.91 2.39
N GLU A 169 -15.36 25.31 3.66
CA GLU A 169 -14.88 24.42 4.72
C GLU A 169 -15.88 23.29 5.01
N ILE A 170 -17.13 23.64 5.28
CA ILE A 170 -18.26 22.74 5.50
C ILE A 170 -19.48 23.40 4.87
N ASP A 171 -20.30 22.63 4.15
CA ASP A 171 -21.63 23.05 3.71
C ASP A 171 -22.75 22.23 4.38
N ALA A 172 -24.00 22.60 4.10
CA ALA A 172 -25.17 21.93 4.67
C ALA A 172 -25.30 20.48 4.17
N ALA A 173 -24.87 20.20 2.93
CA ALA A 173 -24.92 18.86 2.35
C ALA A 173 -23.86 17.95 2.98
N ASP A 174 -22.66 18.45 3.24
CA ASP A 174 -21.61 17.79 4.00
C ASP A 174 -22.16 17.36 5.38
N THR A 175 -22.83 18.28 6.08
CA THR A 175 -23.41 17.97 7.41
C THR A 175 -24.48 16.88 7.33
N GLU A 176 -25.36 16.94 6.32
CA GLU A 176 -26.39 15.93 6.09
C GLU A 176 -25.78 14.55 5.79
N ILE A 177 -24.73 14.48 4.97
CA ILE A 177 -24.02 13.25 4.65
C ILE A 177 -23.34 12.67 5.89
N LEU A 178 -22.73 13.51 6.74
CA LEU A 178 -22.10 13.05 7.96
C LEU A 178 -23.11 12.47 8.95
N GLU A 179 -24.26 13.12 9.12
CA GLU A 179 -25.33 12.61 9.99
C GLU A 179 -25.94 11.31 9.44
N PHE A 180 -26.10 11.20 8.12
CA PHE A 180 -26.48 9.95 7.48
C PHE A 180 -25.47 8.83 7.77
N ALA A 181 -24.17 9.11 7.65
CA ALA A 181 -23.12 8.15 7.97
C ALA A 181 -23.10 7.72 9.45
N ARG A 182 -23.35 8.66 10.37
CA ARG A 182 -23.51 8.34 11.81
C ARG A 182 -24.70 7.42 12.05
N ALA A 183 -25.83 7.67 11.39
CA ALA A 183 -27.03 6.86 11.51
C ALA A 183 -26.80 5.43 10.98
N GLU A 184 -26.11 5.28 9.85
CA GLU A 184 -25.77 3.96 9.29
C GLU A 184 -24.82 3.17 10.19
N ILE A 185 -23.80 3.81 10.77
CA ILE A 185 -22.94 3.15 11.77
C ILE A 185 -23.72 2.73 13.02
N ALA A 186 -24.66 3.56 13.48
CA ALA A 186 -25.51 3.21 14.61
C ALA A 186 -26.41 2.00 14.30
N ARG A 187 -27.00 1.95 13.10
CA ARG A 187 -27.77 0.78 12.60
C ARG A 187 -26.89 -0.46 12.52
N LEU A 188 -25.67 -0.34 12.02
CA LEU A 188 -24.72 -1.45 11.92
C LEU A 188 -24.33 -2.00 13.30
N ASN A 189 -24.05 -1.12 14.27
CA ASN A 189 -23.78 -1.52 15.65
C ASN A 189 -25.01 -2.15 16.34
N ALA A 190 -26.23 -1.71 16.01
CA ALA A 190 -27.45 -2.34 16.50
C ALA A 190 -27.66 -3.76 15.93
N ARG A 191 -27.23 -3.98 14.67
CA ARG A 191 -27.26 -5.30 14.02
C ARG A 191 -26.23 -6.27 14.62
N TYR A 192 -25.06 -5.76 15.01
CA TYR A 192 -23.97 -6.55 15.59
C TYR A 192 -23.60 -6.04 16.99
N PRO A 193 -24.42 -6.32 18.02
CA PRO A 193 -24.13 -5.90 19.37
C PRO A 193 -22.82 -6.51 19.88
N SER A 194 -22.10 -5.74 20.68
CA SER A 194 -20.89 -6.15 21.37
C SER A 194 -20.95 -5.79 22.84
N GLU A 195 -20.33 -6.62 23.69
CA GLU A 195 -20.17 -6.30 25.10
C GLU A 195 -19.02 -5.30 25.29
N GLY A 196 -19.25 -4.26 26.09
CA GLY A 196 -18.24 -3.26 26.45
C GLY A 196 -18.17 -2.05 25.52
N ALA A 197 -17.73 -2.23 24.27
CA ALA A 197 -17.51 -1.13 23.32
C ALA A 197 -18.09 -1.45 21.93
N PRO A 198 -18.59 -0.46 21.17
CA PRO A 198 -19.09 -0.67 19.81
C PRO A 198 -18.08 -1.38 18.90
N ARG A 199 -18.58 -2.15 17.93
CA ARG A 199 -17.72 -2.82 16.92
C ARG A 199 -17.30 -1.86 15.81
N PHE A 200 -18.17 -0.93 15.44
CA PHE A 200 -17.99 -0.03 14.31
C PHE A 200 -17.94 1.44 14.75
N TYR A 201 -17.00 2.18 14.17
CA TYR A 201 -16.80 3.60 14.43
C TYR A 201 -16.73 4.39 13.12
N ILE A 202 -17.08 5.67 13.20
CA ILE A 202 -16.77 6.66 12.17
C ILE A 202 -15.92 7.75 12.79
N LEU A 203 -14.71 7.93 12.24
CA LEU A 203 -13.74 8.93 12.63
C LEU A 203 -13.61 9.89 11.45
N HIS A 204 -14.27 11.03 11.56
CA HIS A 204 -14.39 11.98 10.47
C HIS A 204 -13.47 13.19 10.68
N ARG A 205 -12.67 13.51 9.67
CA ARG A 205 -11.69 14.61 9.71
C ARG A 205 -12.25 15.90 9.14
N ARG A 206 -11.86 17.04 9.75
CA ARG A 206 -12.22 18.38 9.25
C ARG A 206 -11.38 18.75 8.02
N ARG A 207 -11.92 19.56 7.10
CA ARG A 207 -11.12 20.19 6.03
C ARG A 207 -10.27 21.31 6.64
N LEU A 208 -9.05 21.50 6.16
CA LEU A 208 -8.23 22.67 6.44
C LEU A 208 -7.95 23.42 5.14
N PHE A 209 -7.89 24.75 5.21
CA PHE A 209 -7.60 25.56 4.03
C PHE A 209 -6.14 25.40 3.59
N ASN A 210 -5.93 25.05 2.32
CA ASN A 210 -4.62 24.96 1.71
C ASN A 210 -4.38 26.16 0.80
N ALA A 211 -3.58 27.13 1.27
CA ALA A 211 -3.26 28.34 0.52
C ALA A 211 -2.55 28.08 -0.82
N ALA A 212 -1.77 26.99 -0.93
CA ALA A 212 -1.06 26.63 -2.16
C ALA A 212 -1.99 26.06 -3.26
N GLN A 213 -3.11 25.43 -2.86
CA GLN A 213 -4.10 24.86 -3.80
C GLN A 213 -5.39 25.68 -3.89
N GLY A 214 -5.57 26.69 -3.02
CA GLY A 214 -6.77 27.54 -2.99
C GLY A 214 -8.05 26.78 -2.64
N SER A 215 -7.95 25.63 -1.95
CA SER A 215 -9.07 24.75 -1.63
C SER A 215 -9.03 24.29 -0.17
N TRP A 216 -10.22 23.93 0.34
CA TRP A 216 -10.40 23.25 1.60
C TRP A 216 -10.28 21.76 1.36
N MET A 217 -9.35 21.11 2.09
CA MET A 217 -9.04 19.70 1.88
C MET A 217 -8.51 19.05 3.16
N GLY A 218 -8.56 17.72 3.24
CA GLY A 218 -7.97 16.99 4.36
C GLY A 218 -6.46 17.20 4.47
N TRP A 219 -5.95 17.39 5.69
CA TRP A 219 -4.52 17.58 5.93
C TRP A 219 -3.73 16.35 5.45
N GLU A 220 -2.76 16.59 4.56
CA GLU A 220 -1.84 15.60 3.96
C GLU A 220 -2.51 14.28 3.50
N ARG A 221 -3.20 14.34 2.34
CA ARG A 221 -4.04 13.32 1.63
C ARG A 221 -3.78 11.83 1.92
N LYS A 222 -2.56 11.38 2.24
CA LYS A 222 -2.23 9.97 2.53
C LYS A 222 -1.61 9.72 3.91
N ARG A 223 -0.74 10.61 4.39
CA ARG A 223 -0.03 10.43 5.67
C ARG A 223 -0.82 10.99 6.86
N GLY A 224 -1.56 12.08 6.64
CA GLY A 224 -2.24 12.81 7.71
C GLY A 224 -3.36 12.02 8.37
N LYS A 225 -4.12 11.22 7.60
CA LYS A 225 -5.21 10.38 8.12
C LYS A 225 -4.74 9.45 9.26
N LEU A 226 -3.76 8.59 8.97
CA LEU A 226 -3.26 7.63 9.96
C LEU A 226 -2.44 8.31 11.06
N HIS A 227 -1.81 9.45 10.76
CA HIS A 227 -1.06 10.20 11.77
C HIS A 227 -1.98 10.84 12.81
N GLU A 228 -3.07 11.50 12.39
CA GLU A 228 -4.06 12.07 13.30
C GLU A 228 -4.75 10.99 14.13
N LEU A 229 -5.02 9.82 13.53
CA LEU A 229 -5.53 8.68 14.28
C LEU A 229 -4.53 8.20 15.35
N ASP A 230 -3.26 8.05 15.00
CA ASP A 230 -2.21 7.63 15.96
C ASP A 230 -2.07 8.66 17.10
N LEU A 231 -2.16 9.96 16.81
CA LEU A 231 -2.19 11.01 17.83
C LEU A 231 -3.41 10.89 18.74
N LEU A 232 -4.60 10.69 18.16
CA LEU A 232 -5.85 10.49 18.91
C LEU A 232 -5.75 9.28 19.84
N LEU A 233 -5.23 8.15 19.35
CA LEU A 233 -5.07 6.91 20.13
C LEU A 233 -4.02 7.06 21.25
N ARG A 234 -3.03 7.93 21.07
CA ARG A 234 -2.04 8.28 22.10
C ARG A 234 -2.53 9.33 23.10
N GLY A 235 -3.75 9.84 22.92
CA GLY A 235 -4.34 10.87 23.78
C GLY A 235 -3.88 12.30 23.47
N CYS A 236 -3.17 12.52 22.35
CA CYS A 236 -2.88 13.85 21.84
C CYS A 236 -4.13 14.35 21.08
N ARG A 237 -4.77 15.40 21.61
CA ARG A 237 -5.90 16.08 20.96
C ARG A 237 -5.44 17.17 20.01
#